data_AF-A0A0Q8W840-F1
#
_entry.id   AF-A0A0Q8W840-F1
#
_cell.length_a   1.000
_cell.length_b   1.000
_cell.length_c   1.000
_cell.angle_alpha   90.00
_cell.angle_beta   90.00
_cell.angle_gamma   90.00
#
_symmetry.space_group_name_H-M   'P 1'
#
loop_
_entity.id
_entity.type
_entity.pdbx_description
1 polymer ?
#
loop_
_entity_poly.entity_id
_entity_poly.type
_entity_poly.pdbx_seq_one_letter_code
_entity_poly.pdbx_strand_id
1 'polypeptide(L)'
;MRFAKSFGTQANSAVGGFASRVDDQTGEVAHRVAGVIAVAVRVLRLPTAVLQVVPLPFVAATLALGLVADGGVRVVVLVAGVLMAAVSGAFWARRRAILRAVEEPDKLATELGIAISLSDKVDETRGALERVAGGGGWRLFDRLKGAWGGMSMTGRWIDGIGDLPRARYFVPPRIGTTVTITIAALWLVPISIVVALFALIGTIAGSL
;
A
#
# COMPACT_ATOMS: atom_id res chain seq x y z
N MET A 1 -7.73 32.91 13.09
CA MET A 1 -7.54 31.58 12.48
C MET A 1 -6.15 31.48 11.83
N ARG A 2 -5.15 30.91 12.53
CA ARG A 2 -3.79 30.65 12.00
C ARG A 2 -3.23 29.41 12.69
N PHE A 3 -3.45 28.21 12.13
CA PHE A 3 -2.83 26.98 12.64
C PHE A 3 -2.46 25.93 11.57
N ALA A 4 -2.55 26.24 10.27
CA ALA A 4 -2.38 25.23 9.21
C ALA A 4 -1.04 25.31 8.42
N LYS A 5 -0.08 26.17 8.80
CA LYS A 5 1.14 26.39 7.99
C LYS A 5 2.45 25.79 8.54
N SER A 6 2.52 25.20 9.74
CA SER A 6 3.82 24.79 10.32
C SER A 6 4.26 23.34 10.05
N PHE A 7 3.34 22.39 9.82
CA PHE A 7 3.72 20.97 9.65
C PHE A 7 4.54 20.71 8.36
N GLY A 8 4.19 21.39 7.26
CA GLY A 8 4.91 21.23 5.99
C GLY A 8 6.32 21.83 6.04
N THR A 9 6.49 22.98 6.70
CA THR A 9 7.79 23.66 6.83
C THR A 9 8.72 22.89 7.78
N GLN A 10 8.18 22.28 8.83
CA GLN A 10 8.95 21.49 9.80
C GLN A 10 9.42 20.15 9.21
N ALA A 11 8.57 19.49 8.41
CA ALA A 11 8.96 18.32 7.63
C ALA A 11 10.02 18.67 6.59
N ASN A 12 9.89 19.82 5.91
CA ASN A 12 10.86 20.25 4.90
C ASN A 12 12.22 20.65 5.50
N SER A 13 12.24 21.27 6.69
CA SER A 13 13.48 21.59 7.42
C SER A 13 14.14 20.34 8.03
N ALA A 14 13.34 19.37 8.48
CA ALA A 14 13.86 18.07 8.92
C ALA A 14 14.50 17.34 7.74
N VAL A 15 13.81 17.24 6.60
CA VAL A 15 14.33 16.62 5.37
C VAL A 15 15.60 17.33 4.89
N GLY A 16 15.66 18.66 4.92
CA GLY A 16 16.85 19.43 4.54
C GLY A 16 18.07 19.17 5.46
N GLY A 17 17.87 19.05 6.77
CA GLY A 17 18.95 18.75 7.73
C GLY A 17 19.38 17.28 7.75
N PHE A 18 18.51 16.34 7.34
CA PHE A 18 18.86 14.94 7.16
C PHE A 18 19.51 14.67 5.80
N ALA A 19 19.10 15.38 4.73
CA ALA A 19 19.70 15.28 3.41
C ALA A 19 21.19 15.65 3.41
N SER A 20 21.62 16.59 4.25
CA SER A 20 23.04 16.94 4.42
C SER A 20 23.87 15.91 5.20
N ARG A 21 23.24 14.86 5.76
CA ARG A 21 23.91 13.76 6.49
C ARG A 21 23.90 12.44 5.70
N VAL A 22 23.32 12.41 4.52
CA VAL A 22 23.35 11.23 3.66
C VAL A 22 24.67 11.27 2.91
N ASP A 23 25.61 10.40 3.29
CA ASP A 23 26.85 10.20 2.50
C ASP A 23 26.51 9.87 1.04
N ASP A 24 27.33 10.35 0.10
CA ASP A 24 27.11 10.23 -1.35
C ASP A 24 26.77 8.79 -1.78
N GLN A 25 27.44 7.80 -1.17
CA GLN A 25 27.22 6.38 -1.44
C GLN A 25 25.81 5.90 -1.01
N THR A 26 25.25 6.42 0.09
CA THR A 26 23.87 6.11 0.51
C THR A 26 22.85 6.74 -0.43
N GLY A 27 23.14 7.95 -0.93
CA GLY A 27 22.29 8.66 -1.89
C GLY A 27 22.14 7.92 -3.22
N GLU A 28 23.25 7.41 -3.77
CA GLU A 28 23.25 6.63 -5.02
C GLU A 28 22.47 5.33 -4.91
N VAL A 29 22.68 4.59 -3.81
CA VAL A 29 21.96 3.34 -3.55
C VAL A 29 20.46 3.61 -3.42
N ALA A 30 20.07 4.66 -2.71
CA ALA A 30 18.66 5.04 -2.55
C ALA A 30 18.01 5.44 -3.89
N HIS A 31 18.72 6.16 -4.76
CA HIS A 31 18.25 6.50 -6.12
C HIS A 31 18.01 5.25 -6.96
N ARG A 32 18.95 4.31 -6.95
CA ARG A 32 18.82 3.07 -7.71
C ARG A 32 17.64 2.23 -7.23
N VAL A 33 17.44 2.15 -5.92
CA VAL A 33 16.32 1.42 -5.29
C VAL A 33 14.98 2.08 -5.60
N ALA A 34 14.89 3.42 -5.50
CA ALA A 34 13.69 4.16 -5.87
C ALA A 34 13.31 3.92 -7.34
N GLY A 35 14.29 3.89 -8.24
CA GLY A 35 14.07 3.55 -9.65
C GLY A 35 13.47 2.15 -9.84
N VAL A 36 14.03 1.13 -9.17
CA VAL A 36 13.51 -0.25 -9.23
C VAL A 36 12.09 -0.35 -8.66
N ILE A 37 11.83 0.27 -7.51
CA ILE A 37 10.50 0.33 -6.90
C ILE A 37 9.52 1.01 -7.85
N ALA A 38 9.94 2.10 -8.51
CA ALA A 38 9.08 2.82 -9.42
C ALA A 38 8.66 1.99 -10.63
N VAL A 39 9.60 1.25 -11.22
CA VAL A 39 9.30 0.31 -12.31
C VAL A 39 8.37 -0.80 -11.82
N ALA A 40 8.67 -1.43 -10.68
CA ALA A 40 7.85 -2.51 -10.14
C ALA A 40 6.39 -2.08 -9.88
N VAL A 41 6.20 -0.91 -9.25
CA VAL A 41 4.88 -0.34 -8.99
C VAL A 41 4.14 0.02 -10.29
N ARG A 42 4.86 0.55 -11.30
CA ARG A 42 4.27 0.83 -12.62
C ARG A 42 3.82 -0.44 -13.34
N VAL A 43 4.57 -1.54 -13.24
CA VAL A 43 4.17 -2.83 -13.83
C VAL A 43 2.94 -3.39 -13.11
N LEU A 44 2.91 -3.31 -11.78
CA LEU A 44 1.79 -3.78 -10.96
C LEU A 44 0.53 -2.91 -11.06
N ARG A 45 0.59 -1.73 -11.71
CA ARG A 45 -0.56 -0.82 -11.85
C ARG A 45 -1.75 -1.46 -12.56
N LEU A 46 -1.49 -2.30 -13.56
CA LEU A 46 -2.50 -2.93 -14.41
C LEU A 46 -3.16 -4.11 -13.68
N PRO A 47 -2.40 -5.12 -13.17
CA PRO A 47 -2.97 -6.20 -12.38
C PRO A 47 -3.80 -5.70 -11.19
N THR A 48 -3.31 -4.68 -10.47
CA THR A 48 -4.03 -4.12 -9.33
C THR A 48 -5.27 -3.31 -9.73
N ALA A 49 -5.30 -2.74 -10.94
CA ALA A 49 -6.51 -2.11 -11.47
C ALA A 49 -7.57 -3.16 -11.81
N VAL A 50 -7.18 -4.27 -12.46
CA VAL A 50 -8.08 -5.38 -12.76
C VAL A 50 -8.69 -5.92 -11.47
N LEU A 51 -7.86 -6.16 -10.45
CA LEU A 51 -8.32 -6.67 -9.16
C LEU A 51 -9.37 -5.77 -8.50
N GLN A 52 -9.29 -4.47 -8.74
CA GLN A 52 -10.25 -3.52 -8.23
C GLN A 52 -11.55 -3.47 -9.04
N VAL A 53 -11.47 -3.59 -10.37
CA VAL A 53 -12.66 -3.46 -11.24
C VAL A 53 -13.53 -4.71 -11.20
N VAL A 54 -12.93 -5.90 -11.15
CA VAL A 54 -13.64 -7.19 -11.16
C VAL A 54 -14.75 -7.32 -10.10
N PRO A 55 -14.54 -6.96 -8.82
CA PRO A 55 -15.59 -7.12 -7.80
C PRO A 55 -16.68 -6.04 -7.85
N LEU A 56 -16.43 -4.87 -8.47
CA LEU A 56 -17.39 -3.75 -8.48
C LEU A 56 -18.80 -4.10 -8.99
N PRO A 57 -18.99 -4.81 -10.13
CA PRO A 57 -20.34 -5.14 -10.58
C PRO A 57 -21.10 -6.00 -9.56
N PHE A 58 -20.42 -6.93 -8.88
CA PHE A 58 -21.05 -7.79 -7.86
C PHE A 58 -21.39 -7.03 -6.58
N VAL A 59 -20.52 -6.11 -6.16
CA VAL A 59 -20.80 -5.22 -5.02
C VAL A 59 -22.00 -4.32 -5.34
N ALA A 60 -22.03 -3.72 -6.54
CA ALA A 60 -23.14 -2.90 -6.99
C ALA A 60 -24.45 -3.69 -7.07
N ALA A 61 -24.42 -4.90 -7.64
CA ALA A 61 -25.57 -5.80 -7.70
C ALA A 61 -26.07 -6.17 -6.30
N THR A 62 -25.18 -6.51 -5.37
CA THR A 62 -25.53 -6.84 -3.98
C THR A 62 -26.23 -5.66 -3.31
N LEU A 63 -25.70 -4.44 -3.46
CA LEU A 63 -26.31 -3.24 -2.90
C LEU A 63 -27.68 -2.96 -3.53
N ALA A 64 -27.81 -3.08 -4.85
CA ALA A 64 -29.08 -2.88 -5.54
C ALA A 64 -30.14 -3.90 -5.08
N LEU A 65 -29.77 -5.18 -4.97
CA LEU A 65 -30.64 -6.23 -4.45
C LEU A 65 -31.06 -5.96 -3.00
N GLY A 66 -30.13 -5.52 -2.15
CA GLY A 66 -30.43 -5.13 -0.78
C GLY A 66 -31.41 -3.96 -0.67
N LEU A 67 -31.42 -3.03 -1.64
CA LEU A 67 -32.37 -1.91 -1.64
C LEU A 67 -33.80 -2.32 -2.03
N VAL A 68 -33.95 -3.38 -2.82
CA VAL A 68 -35.25 -3.89 -3.29
C VAL A 68 -35.79 -5.00 -2.39
N ALA A 69 -34.92 -5.69 -1.65
CA ALA A 69 -35.33 -6.71 -0.69
C ALA A 69 -36.13 -6.14 0.49
N ASP A 70 -36.93 -6.99 1.12
CA ASP A 70 -37.72 -6.66 2.31
C ASP A 70 -37.24 -7.40 3.56
N GLY A 71 -37.67 -6.91 4.73
CA GLY A 71 -37.45 -7.56 6.02
C GLY A 71 -35.99 -7.73 6.43
N GLY A 72 -35.68 -8.86 7.08
CA GLY A 72 -34.32 -9.16 7.57
C GLY A 72 -33.29 -9.36 6.47
N VAL A 73 -33.71 -9.83 5.29
CA VAL A 73 -32.84 -10.06 4.12
C VAL A 73 -32.22 -8.74 3.66
N ARG A 74 -33.00 -7.66 3.61
CA ARG A 74 -32.52 -6.31 3.29
C ARG A 74 -31.34 -5.89 4.15
N VAL A 75 -31.48 -6.02 5.47
CA VAL A 75 -30.45 -5.57 6.41
C VAL A 75 -29.16 -6.36 6.19
N VAL A 76 -29.25 -7.69 6.09
CA VAL A 76 -28.07 -8.56 5.91
C VAL A 76 -27.37 -8.25 4.59
N VAL A 77 -28.11 -8.15 3.49
CA VAL A 77 -27.57 -7.89 2.15
C VAL A 77 -26.93 -6.50 2.07
N LEU A 78 -27.56 -5.48 2.64
CA LEU A 78 -27.00 -4.12 2.66
C LEU A 78 -25.73 -4.05 3.51
N VAL A 79 -25.72 -4.67 4.70
CA VAL A 79 -24.51 -4.71 5.53
C VAL A 79 -23.36 -5.42 4.79
N ALA A 80 -23.63 -6.56 4.16
CA ALA A 80 -22.64 -7.26 3.35
C ALA A 80 -22.12 -6.39 2.19
N GLY A 81 -23.01 -5.73 1.45
CA GLY A 81 -22.66 -4.81 0.37
C GLY A 81 -21.78 -3.64 0.84
N VAL A 82 -22.12 -3.02 1.98
CA VAL A 82 -21.34 -1.92 2.58
C VAL A 82 -19.95 -2.39 3.01
N LEU A 83 -19.83 -3.57 3.63
CA LEU A 83 -18.54 -4.13 4.03
C LEU A 83 -17.65 -4.40 2.80
N MET A 84 -18.22 -4.98 1.74
CA MET A 84 -17.49 -5.20 0.49
C MET A 84 -17.04 -3.88 -0.16
N ALA A 85 -17.91 -2.87 -0.17
CA ALA A 85 -17.58 -1.53 -0.67
C ALA A 85 -16.47 -0.87 0.16
N ALA A 86 -16.47 -1.05 1.49
CA ALA A 86 -15.44 -0.53 2.37
C ALA A 86 -14.07 -1.15 2.09
N VAL A 87 -13.99 -2.47 1.89
CA VAL A 87 -12.75 -3.17 1.52
C VAL A 87 -12.23 -2.68 0.17
N SER A 88 -13.10 -2.58 -0.85
CA SER A 88 -12.74 -2.05 -2.17
C SER A 88 -12.25 -0.60 -2.10
N GLY A 89 -12.93 0.24 -1.33
CA GLY A 89 -12.55 1.63 -1.10
C GLY A 89 -11.21 1.78 -0.39
N ALA A 90 -10.94 0.96 0.64
CA ALA A 90 -9.67 0.93 1.35
C ALA A 90 -8.52 0.52 0.42
N PHE A 91 -8.71 -0.52 -0.40
CA PHE A 91 -7.74 -0.94 -1.41
C PHE A 91 -7.47 0.16 -2.44
N TRP A 92 -8.51 0.84 -2.93
CA TRP A 92 -8.38 1.96 -3.88
C TRP A 92 -7.61 3.14 -3.29
N ALA A 93 -7.93 3.54 -2.05
CA ALA A 93 -7.22 4.61 -1.36
C ALA A 93 -5.73 4.26 -1.20
N ARG A 94 -5.43 3.01 -0.81
CA ARG A 94 -4.06 2.53 -0.67
C ARG A 94 -3.30 2.49 -2.00
N ARG A 95 -3.93 1.95 -3.05
CA ARG A 95 -3.37 1.92 -4.41
C ARG A 95 -3.02 3.32 -4.91
N ARG A 96 -3.93 4.30 -4.75
CA ARG A 96 -3.67 5.69 -5.15
C ARG A 96 -2.53 6.33 -4.38
N ALA A 97 -2.44 6.08 -3.08
CA ALA A 97 -1.35 6.61 -2.25
C ALA A 97 0.01 6.05 -2.69
N ILE A 98 0.10 4.76 -3.00
CA ILE A 98 1.34 4.11 -3.47
C ILE A 98 1.74 4.63 -4.85
N LEU A 99 0.79 4.76 -5.78
CA LEU A 99 1.08 5.30 -7.12
C LEU A 99 1.61 6.74 -7.04
N ARG A 100 0.97 7.61 -6.24
CA ARG A 100 1.44 8.98 -6.01
C ARG A 100 2.81 9.05 -5.35
N ALA A 101 3.12 8.12 -4.43
CA ALA A 101 4.43 8.07 -3.79
C ALA A 101 5.57 7.78 -4.78
N VAL A 102 5.25 7.17 -5.92
CA VAL A 102 6.20 6.73 -6.95
C VAL A 102 6.27 7.68 -8.15
N GLU A 103 5.35 8.64 -8.27
CA GLU A 103 5.36 9.65 -9.34
C GLU A 103 6.59 10.57 -9.25
N GLU A 104 7.16 10.76 -8.05
CA GLU A 104 8.34 11.59 -7.80
C GLU A 104 9.52 10.72 -7.28
N PRO A 105 10.24 10.01 -8.18
CA PRO A 105 11.25 9.03 -7.79
C PRO A 105 12.44 9.67 -7.05
N ASP A 106 12.81 10.91 -7.37
CA ASP A 106 13.93 11.60 -6.72
C ASP A 106 13.61 11.90 -5.25
N LYS A 107 12.38 12.37 -4.96
CA LYS A 107 11.94 12.62 -3.58
C LYS A 107 11.78 11.31 -2.81
N LEU A 108 11.31 10.25 -3.47
CA LEU A 108 11.27 8.91 -2.88
C LEU A 108 12.68 8.42 -2.52
N ALA A 109 13.67 8.65 -3.40
CA ALA A 109 15.06 8.29 -3.15
C ALA A 109 15.64 9.06 -1.96
N THR A 110 15.37 10.36 -1.84
CA THR A 110 15.78 11.15 -0.66
C THR A 110 15.15 10.59 0.62
N GLU A 111 13.86 10.31 0.62
CA GLU A 111 13.17 9.77 1.81
C GLU A 111 13.68 8.35 2.17
N LEU A 112 14.02 7.52 1.18
CA LEU A 112 14.65 6.21 1.40
C LEU A 112 16.07 6.36 1.95
N GLY A 113 16.87 7.31 1.45
CA GLY A 113 18.20 7.61 1.99
C GLY A 113 18.15 8.03 3.45
N ILE A 114 17.16 8.85 3.83
CA ILE A 114 16.89 9.22 5.22
C ILE A 114 16.51 7.98 6.04
N ALA A 115 15.58 7.16 5.55
CA ALA A 115 15.16 5.93 6.25
C ALA A 115 16.30 4.92 6.47
N ILE A 116 17.25 4.84 5.53
CA ILE A 116 18.47 4.01 5.64
C ILE A 116 19.43 4.62 6.65
N SER A 117 19.66 5.94 6.61
CA SER A 117 20.55 6.62 7.57
C SER A 117 20.05 6.54 9.02
N LEU A 118 18.73 6.40 9.21
CA LEU A 118 18.11 6.19 10.52
C LEU A 118 18.18 4.74 11.01
N SER A 119 18.54 3.79 10.14
CA SER A 119 18.75 2.39 10.52
C SER A 119 20.16 2.23 11.10
N ASP A 120 20.27 1.70 12.33
CA ASP A 120 21.57 1.38 12.97
C ASP A 120 22.39 0.30 12.21
N LYS A 121 21.89 -0.20 11.07
CA LYS A 121 22.50 -1.25 10.24
C LYS A 121 22.73 -0.79 8.80
N VAL A 122 23.42 0.33 8.62
CA VAL A 122 23.70 0.94 7.31
C VAL A 122 24.40 -0.04 6.35
N ASP A 123 25.41 -0.78 6.81
CA ASP A 123 26.21 -1.66 5.94
C ASP A 123 25.48 -2.95 5.54
N GLU A 124 24.68 -3.52 6.44
CA GLU A 124 23.85 -4.70 6.17
C GLU A 124 22.74 -4.36 5.16
N THR A 125 22.19 -3.15 5.28
CA THR A 125 21.16 -2.61 4.37
C THR A 125 21.77 -2.26 3.01
N ARG A 126 22.96 -1.64 2.98
CA ARG A 126 23.73 -1.37 1.75
C ARG A 126 24.05 -2.67 0.99
N GLY A 127 24.56 -3.69 1.67
CA GLY A 127 24.86 -4.98 1.04
C GLY A 127 23.62 -5.71 0.51
N ALA A 128 22.47 -5.55 1.17
CA ALA A 128 21.20 -6.06 0.65
C ALA A 128 20.72 -5.29 -0.60
N LEU A 129 20.93 -3.97 -0.64
CA LEU A 129 20.53 -3.11 -1.75
C LEU A 129 21.47 -3.25 -2.96
N GLU A 130 22.77 -3.45 -2.77
CA GLU A 130 23.71 -3.79 -3.85
C GLU A 130 23.35 -5.12 -4.54
N ARG A 131 22.90 -6.12 -3.76
CA ARG A 131 22.41 -7.41 -4.30
C ARG A 131 21.11 -7.28 -5.10
N VAL A 132 20.31 -6.26 -4.82
CA VAL A 132 19.09 -5.91 -5.58
C VAL A 132 19.44 -5.11 -6.83
N ALA A 133 20.44 -4.21 -6.74
CA ALA A 133 20.93 -3.41 -7.84
C ALA A 133 21.66 -4.20 -8.95
N GLY A 134 22.25 -5.36 -8.62
CA GLY A 134 23.12 -6.13 -9.51
C GLY A 134 22.46 -7.23 -10.37
N GLY A 135 21.14 -7.41 -10.34
CA GLY A 135 20.53 -8.49 -11.14
C GLY A 135 19.02 -8.38 -11.34
N GLY A 136 18.58 -8.30 -12.61
CA GLY A 136 17.17 -8.26 -12.99
C GLY A 136 16.50 -9.64 -13.03
N GLY A 137 15.19 -9.70 -12.75
CA GLY A 137 14.34 -10.89 -12.93
C GLY A 137 13.48 -11.24 -11.70
N TRP A 138 12.68 -12.32 -11.78
CA TRP A 138 11.82 -12.81 -10.68
C TRP A 138 12.57 -13.07 -9.36
N ARG A 139 13.86 -13.41 -9.42
CA ARG A 139 14.74 -13.56 -8.25
C ARG A 139 14.97 -12.27 -7.47
N LEU A 140 14.68 -11.11 -8.05
CA LEU A 140 14.73 -9.80 -7.40
C LEU A 140 13.70 -9.71 -6.25
N PHE A 141 12.51 -10.30 -6.42
CA PHE A 141 11.45 -10.29 -5.41
C PHE A 141 11.81 -11.14 -4.18
N ASP A 142 12.37 -12.33 -4.39
CA ASP A 142 12.83 -13.20 -3.28
C ASP A 142 13.99 -12.57 -2.50
N ARG A 143 14.89 -11.87 -3.21
CA ARG A 143 16.00 -11.13 -2.59
C ARG A 143 15.53 -9.92 -1.80
N LEU A 144 14.56 -9.17 -2.33
CA LEU A 144 13.90 -8.09 -1.60
C LEU A 144 13.24 -8.62 -0.32
N LYS A 145 12.52 -9.74 -0.41
CA LYS A 145 11.89 -10.38 0.76
C LYS A 145 12.92 -10.82 1.81
N GLY A 146 14.07 -11.37 1.38
CA GLY A 146 15.17 -11.75 2.27
C GLY A 146 15.89 -10.57 2.93
N ALA A 147 16.11 -9.48 2.18
CA ALA A 147 16.70 -8.24 2.69
C ALA A 147 15.89 -7.63 3.84
N TRP A 148 14.57 -7.68 3.73
CA TRP A 148 13.66 -7.13 4.72
C TRP A 148 13.41 -8.05 5.93
N GLY A 149 13.72 -9.35 5.83
CA GLY A 149 13.49 -10.31 6.92
C GLY A 149 14.50 -10.23 8.08
N GLY A 150 15.67 -9.62 7.88
CA GLY A 150 16.75 -9.55 8.88
C GLY A 150 16.87 -8.21 9.63
N MET A 151 16.04 -7.22 9.31
CA MET A 151 16.15 -5.87 9.86
C MET A 151 15.41 -5.79 11.21
N SER A 152 16.14 -5.87 12.32
CA SER A 152 15.59 -5.66 13.66
C SER A 152 15.19 -4.18 13.83
N MET A 153 13.89 -3.91 13.90
CA MET A 153 13.32 -2.56 13.90
C MET A 153 13.35 -1.97 15.32
N THR A 154 14.15 -0.94 15.55
CA THR A 154 14.14 -0.20 16.82
C THR A 154 12.96 0.78 16.86
N GLY A 155 12.41 1.09 18.06
CA GLY A 155 11.24 1.98 18.20
C GLY A 155 11.43 3.37 17.59
N ARG A 156 12.63 3.96 17.71
CA ARG A 156 12.98 5.27 17.10
C ARG A 156 12.90 5.28 15.57
N TRP A 157 13.22 4.15 14.93
CA TRP A 157 13.16 4.02 13.47
C TRP A 157 11.71 3.93 12.98
N ILE A 158 10.83 3.30 13.77
CA ILE A 158 9.39 3.21 13.47
C ILE A 158 8.75 4.60 13.51
N ASP A 159 9.06 5.40 14.53
CA ASP A 159 8.52 6.75 14.68
C ASP A 159 9.02 7.68 13.57
N GLY A 160 10.33 7.68 13.28
CA GLY A 160 10.91 8.53 12.23
C GLY A 160 10.43 8.20 10.81
N ILE A 161 10.11 6.93 10.52
CA ILE A 161 9.56 6.54 9.21
C ILE A 161 8.07 6.82 9.10
N GLY A 162 7.34 6.85 10.22
CA GLY A 162 5.93 7.25 10.25
C GLY A 162 5.71 8.65 9.65
N ASP A 163 6.69 9.54 9.84
CA ASP A 163 6.67 10.93 9.39
C ASP A 163 7.02 11.10 7.90
N LEU A 164 7.63 10.09 7.26
CA LEU A 164 7.99 10.15 5.85
C LEU A 164 6.76 9.87 4.96
N PRO A 165 6.29 10.82 4.14
CA PRO A 165 5.03 10.69 3.43
C PRO A 165 5.03 9.61 2.34
N ARG A 166 6.18 9.34 1.69
CA ARG A 166 6.31 8.40 0.56
C ARG A 166 7.01 7.11 0.97
N ALA A 167 8.13 7.19 1.69
CA ALA A 167 8.90 6.01 2.08
C ALA A 167 8.11 5.05 3.00
N ARG A 168 7.21 5.57 3.85
CA ARG A 168 6.43 4.76 4.80
C ARG A 168 5.66 3.59 4.18
N TYR A 169 5.31 3.64 2.89
CA TYR A 169 4.55 2.57 2.24
C TYR A 169 5.41 1.34 1.91
N PHE A 170 6.73 1.51 1.86
CA PHE A 170 7.71 0.50 1.44
C PHE A 170 8.52 -0.08 2.62
N VAL A 171 8.11 0.22 3.85
CA VAL A 171 8.82 -0.15 5.08
C VAL A 171 7.89 -0.96 6.01
N PRO A 172 8.42 -1.95 6.76
CA PRO A 172 7.63 -2.99 7.42
C PRO A 172 6.47 -2.63 8.36
N PRO A 173 6.36 -1.47 9.07
CA PRO A 173 5.16 -1.25 9.89
C PRO A 173 3.89 -1.09 9.04
N ARG A 174 4.03 -0.63 7.79
CA ARG A 174 2.91 -0.36 6.87
C ARG A 174 2.84 -1.36 5.72
N ILE A 175 3.90 -2.15 5.47
CA ILE A 175 3.85 -3.29 4.54
C ILE A 175 2.82 -4.30 5.02
N GLY A 176 2.79 -4.64 6.31
CA GLY A 176 1.82 -5.57 6.88
C GLY A 176 0.38 -5.17 6.53
N THR A 177 0.00 -3.92 6.80
CA THR A 177 -1.33 -3.40 6.44
C THR A 177 -1.58 -3.42 4.93
N THR A 178 -0.60 -3.09 4.10
CA THR A 178 -0.75 -3.18 2.63
C THR A 178 -1.01 -4.61 2.19
N VAL A 179 -0.26 -5.58 2.73
CA VAL A 179 -0.42 -7.00 2.43
C VAL A 179 -1.79 -7.49 2.86
N THR A 180 -2.24 -7.17 4.08
CA THR A 180 -3.58 -7.53 4.57
C THR A 180 -4.68 -6.97 3.70
N ILE A 181 -4.62 -5.68 3.35
CA ILE A 181 -5.63 -5.05 2.45
C ILE A 181 -5.59 -5.68 1.05
N THR A 182 -4.40 -6.04 0.55
CA THR A 182 -4.26 -6.69 -0.76
C THR A 182 -4.84 -8.10 -0.75
N ILE A 183 -4.59 -8.88 0.30
CA ILE A 183 -5.17 -10.22 0.47
C ILE A 183 -6.69 -10.11 0.62
N ALA A 184 -7.19 -9.14 1.39
CA ALA A 184 -8.63 -8.89 1.52
C ALA A 184 -9.26 -8.52 0.16
N ALA A 185 -8.62 -7.65 -0.63
CA ALA A 185 -9.07 -7.30 -1.97
C ALA A 185 -9.02 -8.49 -2.94
N LEU A 186 -8.03 -9.38 -2.80
CA LEU A 186 -7.94 -10.62 -3.57
C LEU A 186 -9.13 -11.54 -3.28
N TRP A 187 -9.42 -11.77 -2.01
CA TRP A 187 -10.56 -12.57 -1.57
C TRP A 187 -11.91 -11.93 -1.85
N LEU A 188 -11.95 -10.60 -1.96
CA LEU A 188 -13.18 -9.88 -2.29
C LEU A 188 -13.76 -10.34 -3.64
N VAL A 189 -12.94 -10.76 -4.60
CA VAL A 189 -13.40 -11.24 -5.90
C VAL A 189 -14.35 -12.44 -5.76
N PRO A 190 -13.91 -13.61 -5.27
CA PRO A 190 -14.81 -14.76 -5.13
C PRO A 190 -15.92 -14.52 -4.10
N ILE A 191 -15.64 -13.79 -3.00
CA ILE A 191 -16.66 -13.49 -1.98
C ILE A 191 -17.80 -12.65 -2.59
N SER A 192 -17.48 -11.63 -3.38
CA SER A 192 -18.50 -10.77 -3.97
C SER A 192 -19.44 -11.52 -4.91
N ILE A 193 -18.92 -12.49 -5.66
CA ILE A 193 -19.73 -13.35 -6.53
C ILE A 193 -20.70 -14.19 -5.69
N VAL A 194 -20.18 -14.88 -4.66
CA VAL A 194 -20.98 -15.75 -3.79
C VAL A 194 -22.05 -14.94 -3.04
N VAL A 195 -21.68 -13.79 -2.48
CA VAL A 195 -22.61 -12.90 -1.78
C VAL A 195 -23.69 -12.36 -2.71
N ALA A 196 -23.33 -11.95 -3.94
CA ALA A 196 -24.31 -11.48 -4.92
C ALA A 196 -25.30 -12.59 -5.32
N LEU A 197 -24.84 -13.83 -5.48
CA LEU A 197 -25.71 -14.99 -5.74
C LEU A 197 -26.67 -15.25 -4.58
N PHE A 198 -26.18 -15.25 -3.34
CA PHE A 198 -27.05 -15.42 -2.17
C PHE A 198 -28.02 -14.26 -2.00
N ALA A 199 -27.60 -13.02 -2.27
CA ALA A 199 -28.47 -11.86 -2.25
C ALA A 199 -29.60 -12.02 -3.27
N LEU A 200 -29.29 -12.51 -4.48
CA LEU A 200 -30.30 -12.76 -5.51
C LEU A 200 -31.31 -13.82 -5.06
N ILE A 201 -30.83 -14.98 -4.59
CA ILE A 201 -31.68 -16.08 -4.13
C ILE A 201 -32.55 -15.63 -2.94
N GLY A 202 -31.96 -14.95 -1.96
CA GLY A 202 -32.67 -14.47 -0.78
C GLY A 202 -33.73 -13.43 -1.13
N THR A 203 -33.47 -12.56 -2.10
CA THR A 203 -34.44 -11.56 -2.58
C THR A 203 -35.63 -12.24 -3.25
N ILE A 204 -35.40 -13.23 -4.10
CA ILE A 204 -36.46 -13.99 -4.78
C ILE A 204 -37.28 -14.82 -3.77
N ALA A 205 -36.60 -15.51 -2.85
CA ALA A 205 -37.28 -16.32 -1.84
C ALA A 205 -38.11 -15.47 -0.86
N GLY A 206 -37.69 -14.24 -0.58
CA GLY A 206 -38.45 -13.31 0.27
C GLY A 206 -39.64 -12.64 -0.43
N SER A 207 -39.70 -12.72 -1.76
CA SER A 207 -40.79 -12.14 -2.57
C SER A 207 -41.90 -13.14 -2.94
N LEU A 208 -41.67 -14.44 -2.68
CA LEU A 208 -42.63 -15.53 -2.88
C LEU A 208 -43.45 -15.76 -1.61
#